data_AF-A0A969ECD8-F1
#
_entry.id   AF-A0A969ECD8-F1
#
_cell.length_a   1.000
_cell.length_b   1.000
_cell.length_c   1.000
_cell.angle_alpha   90.00
_cell.angle_beta   90.00
_cell.angle_gamma   90.00
#
_symmetry.space_group_name_H-M   'P 1'
#
loop_
_entity.id
_entity.type
_entity.pdbx_description
1 polymer ?
#
loop_
_entity_poly.entity_id
_entity_poly.type
_entity_poly.pdbx_seq_one_letter_code
_entity_poly.pdbx_strand_id
1 'polypeptide(L)'
;MSFSAIVKGLGRSRLCEELLLKLQQQHVLDLCGLPRLPKGLVASALAQEQHQPLLVVTATLEESGRWATQLEAMGWQTVYFYPTSEASPYEALDRESEMIWGQLQVLAEL
;
A
#
# COMPACT_ATOMS: atom_id res chain seq x y z
N MET A 1 -8.25 4.44 12.63
CA MET A 1 -7.98 5.04 13.96
C MET A 1 -7.29 4.09 14.94
N SER A 2 -7.15 2.78 14.69
CA SER A 2 -6.50 1.88 15.64
C SER A 2 -4.97 1.91 15.62
N PHE A 3 -4.33 2.23 14.49
CA PHE A 3 -2.87 2.17 14.36
C PHE A 3 -2.18 3.50 14.03
N SER A 4 -2.92 4.58 13.80
CA SER A 4 -2.34 5.88 13.40
C SER A 4 -1.35 6.45 14.44
N ALA A 5 -1.63 6.26 15.73
CA ALA A 5 -0.69 6.65 16.80
C ALA A 5 0.62 5.86 16.75
N ILE A 6 0.55 4.56 16.41
CA ILE A 6 1.74 3.70 16.27
C ILE A 6 2.55 4.13 15.05
N VAL A 7 1.89 4.38 13.91
CA VAL A 7 2.55 4.85 12.68
C VAL A 7 3.28 6.17 12.93
N LYS A 8 2.61 7.15 13.58
CA LYS A 8 3.24 8.43 13.97
C LYS A 8 4.37 8.27 14.97
N GLY A 9 4.23 7.34 15.92
CA GLY A 9 5.28 7.02 16.88
C GLY A 9 6.52 6.41 16.23
N LEU A 10 6.31 5.48 15.28
CA LEU A 10 7.38 4.88 14.48
C LEU A 10 8.05 5.92 13.59
N GLY A 11 7.28 6.81 12.96
CA GLY A 11 7.81 7.88 12.11
C GLY A 11 8.87 8.75 12.81
N ARG A 12 8.67 9.02 14.10
CA ARG A 12 9.58 9.81 14.96
C ARG A 12 10.71 9.00 15.61
N SER A 13 10.85 7.73 15.28
CA SER A 13 11.88 6.87 15.87
C SER A 13 13.19 6.97 15.11
N ARG A 14 14.32 6.80 15.81
CA ARG A 14 15.64 6.70 15.16
C ARG A 14 15.72 5.60 14.11
N LEU A 15 14.99 4.50 14.34
CA LEU A 15 14.90 3.41 13.37
C LEU A 15 14.31 3.92 12.04
N CYS A 16 13.25 4.72 12.08
CA CYS A 16 12.66 5.29 10.87
C CYS A 16 13.67 6.21 10.15
N GLU A 17 14.37 7.08 10.88
CA GLU A 17 15.41 7.95 10.31
C GLU A 17 16.51 7.13 9.59
N GLU A 18 17.01 6.06 10.21
CA GLU A 18 18.02 5.17 9.62
C GLU A 18 17.49 4.45 8.36
N LEU A 19 16.26 3.93 8.41
CA LEU A 19 15.64 3.26 7.28
C LEU A 19 15.37 4.23 6.12
N LEU A 20 14.94 5.47 6.41
CA LEU A 20 14.76 6.53 5.41
C LEU A 20 16.09 6.90 4.74
N LEU A 21 17.14 7.07 5.53
CA LEU A 21 18.47 7.38 5.01
C LEU A 21 18.99 6.25 4.12
N LYS A 22 18.81 4.99 4.52
CA LYS A 22 19.14 3.82 3.71
C LYS A 22 18.32 3.78 2.41
N LEU A 23 17.01 4.02 2.49
CA LEU A 23 16.14 4.08 1.32
C LEU A 23 16.54 5.19 0.35
N GLN A 24 16.91 6.38 0.84
CA GLN A 24 17.38 7.49 0.01
C GLN A 24 18.70 7.19 -0.69
N GLN A 25 19.62 6.48 -0.03
CA GLN A 25 20.92 6.12 -0.60
C GLN A 25 20.86 4.94 -1.57
N GLN A 26 20.03 3.94 -1.26
CA GLN A 26 20.00 2.67 -1.98
C GLN A 26 18.81 2.54 -2.93
N HIS A 27 17.84 3.46 -2.85
CA HIS A 27 16.56 3.45 -3.56
C HIS A 27 15.66 2.23 -3.29
N VAL A 28 16.13 1.26 -2.52
CA VAL A 28 15.45 0.01 -2.19
C VAL A 28 15.68 -0.29 -0.72
N LEU A 29 14.63 -0.82 -0.06
CA LEU A 29 14.70 -1.30 1.31
C LEU A 29 14.01 -2.67 1.41
N ASP A 30 14.79 -3.71 1.64
CA ASP A 30 14.28 -5.08 1.81
C ASP A 30 13.88 -5.36 3.27
N LEU A 31 12.59 -5.59 3.48
CA LEU A 31 12.03 -5.98 4.77
C LEU A 31 11.78 -7.50 4.81
N CYS A 32 12.76 -8.26 5.28
CA CYS A 32 12.70 -9.73 5.36
C CYS A 32 12.23 -10.22 6.75
N GLY A 33 11.61 -11.41 6.79
CA GLY A 33 11.21 -12.08 8.05
C GLY A 33 10.05 -11.44 8.82
N LEU A 34 9.49 -10.33 8.32
CA LEU A 34 8.39 -9.63 8.98
C LEU A 34 7.02 -10.08 8.42
N PRO A 35 6.00 -10.25 9.29
CA PRO A 35 4.62 -10.46 8.83
C PRO A 35 4.04 -9.18 8.21
N ARG A 36 2.90 -9.32 7.51
CA ARG A 36 2.25 -8.23 6.75
C ARG A 36 1.98 -6.97 7.58
N LEU A 37 1.51 -7.13 8.82
CA LEU A 37 1.11 -5.99 9.66
C LEU A 37 2.32 -5.08 10.00
N PRO A 38 3.44 -5.59 10.56
CA PRO A 38 4.65 -4.80 10.74
C PRO A 38 5.21 -4.19 9.45
N LYS A 39 5.18 -4.92 8.32
CA LYS A 39 5.58 -4.36 7.01
C LYS A 39 4.76 -3.13 6.66
N GLY A 40 3.44 -3.19 6.87
CA GLY A 40 2.57 -2.05 6.61
C GLY A 40 2.75 -0.89 7.60
N LEU A 41 3.04 -1.17 8.87
CA LEU A 41 3.36 -0.12 9.84
C LEU A 41 4.63 0.63 9.46
N VAL A 42 5.70 -0.09 9.10
CA VAL A 42 6.97 0.50 8.67
C VAL A 42 6.78 1.27 7.37
N ALA A 43 6.20 0.65 6.34
CA ALA A 43 5.96 1.31 5.05
C ALA A 43 5.08 2.55 5.18
N SER A 44 4.01 2.49 5.99
CA SER A 44 3.17 3.65 6.26
C SER A 44 3.90 4.75 7.02
N ALA A 45 4.74 4.40 8.00
CA ALA A 45 5.53 5.38 8.73
C ALA A 45 6.53 6.09 7.81
N LEU A 46 7.27 5.33 6.99
CA LEU A 46 8.23 5.89 6.03
C LEU A 46 7.54 6.83 5.04
N ALA A 47 6.43 6.40 4.42
CA ALA A 47 5.71 7.19 3.43
C ALA A 47 5.04 8.44 4.02
N GLN A 48 4.43 8.32 5.21
CA GLN A 48 3.79 9.46 5.89
C GLN A 48 4.82 10.49 6.37
N GLU A 49 5.98 10.07 6.91
CA GLU A 49 7.05 11.02 7.29
C GLU A 49 7.61 11.76 6.07
N GLN A 50 7.72 11.09 4.93
CA GLN A 50 8.13 11.73 3.67
C GLN A 50 7.02 12.52 2.99
N HIS A 51 5.78 12.49 3.50
CA HIS A 51 4.60 13.09 2.88
C HIS A 51 4.38 12.62 1.44
N GLN A 52 4.59 11.31 1.19
CA GLN A 52 4.46 10.70 -0.14
C GLN A 52 3.29 9.72 -0.20
N PRO A 53 2.65 9.56 -1.38
CA PRO A 53 1.68 8.50 -1.60
C PRO A 53 2.36 7.12 -1.54
N LEU A 54 1.58 6.10 -1.16
CA LEU A 54 2.05 4.71 -1.07
C LEU A 54 1.30 3.85 -2.07
N LEU A 55 2.03 3.20 -2.98
CA LEU A 55 1.52 2.14 -3.84
C LEU A 55 1.91 0.78 -3.26
N VAL A 56 0.92 -0.08 -3.00
CA VAL A 56 1.15 -1.46 -2.54
C VAL A 56 0.78 -2.42 -3.65
N VAL A 57 1.72 -3.27 -4.04
CA VAL A 57 1.51 -4.35 -5.01
C VAL A 57 1.52 -5.67 -4.27
N THR A 58 0.50 -6.50 -4.49
CA THR A 58 0.34 -7.82 -3.87
C THR A 58 0.22 -8.90 -4.93
N ALA A 59 0.41 -10.16 -4.52
CA ALA A 59 0.34 -11.27 -5.46
C ALA A 59 -1.11 -11.62 -5.85
N THR A 60 -2.08 -11.41 -4.95
CA THR A 60 -3.49 -11.75 -5.17
C THR A 60 -4.43 -10.62 -4.75
N LEU A 61 -5.69 -10.70 -5.22
CA LEU A 61 -6.77 -9.79 -4.84
C LEU A 61 -7.14 -9.88 -3.34
N GLU A 62 -7.07 -11.08 -2.75
CA GLU A 62 -7.35 -11.25 -1.33
C GLU A 62 -6.28 -10.59 -0.48
N GLU A 63 -5.02 -10.63 -0.92
CA GLU A 63 -3.94 -9.92 -0.24
C GLU A 63 -4.10 -8.40 -0.35
N SER A 64 -4.43 -7.88 -1.53
CA SER A 64 -4.66 -6.43 -1.69
C SER A 64 -5.83 -5.97 -0.82
N GLY A 65 -6.91 -6.76 -0.70
CA GLY A 65 -8.05 -6.42 0.14
C GLY A 65 -7.66 -6.34 1.61
N ARG A 66 -6.87 -7.29 2.10
CA ARG A 66 -6.32 -7.26 3.45
C ARG A 66 -5.39 -6.06 3.69
N TRP A 67 -4.63 -5.66 2.67
CA TRP A 67 -3.79 -4.46 2.73
C TRP A 67 -4.63 -3.17 2.77
N ALA A 68 -5.69 -3.06 1.97
CA ALA A 68 -6.57 -1.89 1.96
C ALA A 68 -7.17 -1.62 3.35
N THR A 69 -7.81 -2.63 3.96
CA THR A 69 -8.38 -2.50 5.31
C THR A 69 -7.30 -2.18 6.35
N GLN A 70 -6.09 -2.73 6.19
CA GLN A 70 -4.98 -2.46 7.09
C GLN A 70 -4.48 -1.01 6.98
N LEU A 71 -4.42 -0.44 5.77
CA LEU A 71 -4.00 0.95 5.53
C LEU A 71 -5.04 1.96 6.07
N GLU A 72 -6.33 1.69 5.91
CA GLU A 72 -7.40 2.49 6.52
C GLU A 72 -7.24 2.54 8.05
N ALA A 73 -6.94 1.39 8.67
CA ALA A 73 -6.69 1.31 10.11
C ALA A 73 -5.45 2.12 10.55
N MET A 74 -4.45 2.24 9.68
CA MET A 74 -3.20 3.01 9.84
C MET A 74 -3.35 4.53 9.68
N GLY A 75 -4.54 5.00 9.32
CA GLY A 75 -4.85 6.44 9.29
C GLY A 75 -4.51 7.13 7.98
N TRP A 76 -4.39 6.36 6.88
CA TRP A 76 -4.46 6.93 5.54
C TRP A 76 -5.83 7.55 5.31
N GLN A 77 -5.86 8.79 4.79
CA GLN A 77 -7.11 9.52 4.56
C GLN A 77 -7.89 8.93 3.38
N THR A 78 -7.14 8.53 2.35
CA THR A 78 -7.67 7.95 1.12
C THR A 78 -6.91 6.68 0.82
N VAL A 79 -7.65 5.60 0.56
CA VAL A 79 -7.11 4.30 0.16
C VAL A 79 -7.87 3.86 -1.07
N TYR A 80 -7.16 3.72 -2.18
CA TYR A 80 -7.73 3.22 -3.43
C TYR A 80 -7.43 1.74 -3.60
N PHE A 81 -8.43 0.99 -4.03
CA PHE A 81 -8.30 -0.40 -4.40
C PHE A 81 -8.47 -0.53 -5.90
N TYR A 82 -7.39 -0.82 -6.63
CA TYR A 82 -7.45 -1.03 -8.07
C TYR A 82 -7.90 -2.47 -8.38
N PRO A 83 -9.12 -2.70 -8.88
CA PRO A 83 -9.59 -4.05 -9.15
C PRO A 83 -8.86 -4.63 -10.38
N THR A 84 -8.57 -5.93 -10.35
CA THR A 84 -8.01 -6.66 -11.50
C THR A 84 -8.87 -7.87 -11.83
N SER A 85 -8.78 -8.32 -13.07
CA SER A 85 -9.35 -9.59 -13.49
C SER A 85 -8.40 -10.73 -13.14
N GLU A 86 -8.96 -11.89 -12.82
CA GLU A 86 -8.22 -13.16 -12.80
C GLU A 86 -8.01 -13.70 -14.23
N ALA A 87 -8.69 -13.12 -15.23
CA ALA A 87 -8.54 -13.52 -16.63
C ALA A 87 -7.24 -12.99 -17.23
N SER A 88 -6.65 -13.80 -18.11
CA SER A 88 -5.47 -13.39 -18.87
C SER A 88 -5.80 -12.25 -19.83
N PRO A 89 -4.89 -11.29 -20.07
CA PRO A 89 -5.07 -10.26 -21.09
C PRO A 89 -5.32 -10.81 -22.50
N TYR A 90 -4.95 -12.07 -22.76
CA TYR A 90 -5.07 -12.75 -24.04
C TYR A 90 -6.29 -13.67 -24.14
N GLU A 91 -7.06 -13.82 -23.07
CA GLU A 91 -8.31 -14.57 -23.11
C GLU A 91 -9.39 -13.72 -23.78
N ALA A 92 -10.18 -14.37 -24.64
CA ALA A 92 -11.39 -13.79 -25.21
C ALA A 92 -12.49 -13.77 -24.14
N LEU A 93 -12.28 -13.01 -23.07
CA LEU A 93 -13.28 -12.74 -22.05
C LEU A 93 -13.92 -11.39 -22.35
N ASP A 94 -15.25 -11.34 -22.34
CA ASP A 94 -15.95 -10.07 -22.19
C ASP A 94 -15.61 -9.54 -20.79
N ARG A 95 -14.70 -8.56 -20.73
CA ARG A 95 -14.34 -7.92 -19.46
C ARG A 95 -15.61 -7.34 -18.87
N GLU A 96 -15.95 -7.75 -17.65
CA GLU A 96 -17.13 -7.24 -16.96
C GLU A 96 -17.07 -5.71 -16.92
N SER A 97 -18.12 -5.05 -17.43
CA SER A 97 -18.18 -3.59 -17.54
C SER A 97 -17.96 -2.88 -16.20
N GLU A 98 -18.37 -3.51 -15.09
CA GLU A 98 -18.17 -3.00 -13.73
C GLU A 98 -16.69 -2.92 -13.35
N MET A 99 -15.89 -3.91 -13.74
CA MET A 99 -14.46 -3.94 -13.46
C MET A 99 -13.73 -2.82 -14.21
N ILE A 100 -14.04 -2.62 -15.49
CA ILE A 100 -13.47 -1.51 -16.27
C ILE A 100 -13.86 -0.17 -15.63
N TRP A 101 -15.12 -0.03 -15.23
CA TRP A 101 -15.60 1.19 -14.56
C TRP A 101 -14.85 1.45 -13.26
N GLY A 102 -14.67 0.43 -12.41
CA GLY A 102 -13.92 0.55 -11.16
C GLY A 102 -12.45 0.93 -11.39
N GLN A 103 -11.80 0.35 -12.40
CA GLN A 103 -10.43 0.72 -12.79
C GLN A 103 -10.35 2.19 -13.24
N LEU A 104 -11.25 2.62 -14.12
CA LEU A 104 -11.28 4.00 -14.61
C LEU A 104 -11.60 5.01 -13.51
N GLN A 105 -12.49 4.66 -12.57
CA GLN A 105 -12.79 5.51 -11.43
C GLN A 105 -11.56 5.73 -10.57
N VAL A 106 -10.82 4.68 -10.22
CA VAL A 106 -9.57 4.83 -9.45
C VAL A 106 -8.58 5.72 -10.19
N LEU A 107 -8.38 5.49 -11.49
CA LEU A 107 -7.46 6.30 -12.30
C LEU A 107 -7.87 7.77 -12.42
N ALA A 108 -9.17 8.06 -12.36
CA ALA A 108 -9.69 9.43 -12.41
C ALA A 108 -9.55 10.18 -11.08
N GLU A 109 -9.44 9.47 -9.95
CA GLU A 109 -9.33 10.05 -8.61
C GLU A 109 -7.88 10.17 -8.10
N LEU A 110 -6.91 9.53 -8.78
CA LEU A 110 -5.46 9.66 -8.51
C LEU A 110 -4.88 10.99 -9.03
#